data_AF-V4L0W5-F1
#
_entry.id   AF-V4L0W5-F1
#
_cell.length_a   1.000
_cell.length_b   1.000
_cell.length_c   1.000
_cell.angle_alpha   90.00
_cell.angle_beta   90.00
_cell.angle_gamma   90.00
#
_symmetry.space_group_name_H-M   'P 1'
#
loop_
_entity.id
_entity.type
_entity.pdbx_description
1 polymer ?
#
loop_
_entity_poly.entity_id
_entity_poly.type
_entity_poly.pdbx_seq_one_letter_code
_entity_poly.pdbx_strand_id
1 'polypeptide(L)'
;MMLPEACVANILSFTTPADTFSSAAVSSVFRLAGDSDFVWEKFLPSDYSRLISVSPDHNHHRSFSSKKELYRYLCDSILIDNGRKIFKIDKLSGKISYILSARDLSITWSEQRHYWSWSRRSDSRFSEGIELIMTDWLEINGKIQTGALSPYTNYGAYLIMKVTARAYGLDLVPAETWIKVGNGEKKIKTSTYLSCLDNKKQQMERLFYGQREQRMANKDKVVGSRRRDPKMRDDGWMEIELGDFETGSEGDEEVAMSLTEVKGYQLKGGIAIDGIEVRPKPHQKATLG
;
A
#
# COMPACT_ATOMS: atom_id res chain seq x y z
N MET A 1 -23.15 -31.46 27.43
CA MET A 1 -22.55 -30.48 28.37
C MET A 1 -22.28 -29.22 27.57
N MET A 2 -22.91 -28.09 27.91
CA MET A 2 -22.69 -26.82 27.20
C MET A 2 -21.52 -26.07 27.85
N LEU A 3 -20.60 -25.55 27.03
CA LEU A 3 -19.52 -24.68 27.50
C LEU A 3 -20.10 -23.36 28.02
N PRO A 4 -19.63 -22.83 29.16
CA PRO A 4 -19.99 -21.49 29.62
C PRO A 4 -19.60 -20.40 28.61
N GLU A 5 -20.34 -19.29 28.59
CA GLU A 5 -20.09 -18.15 27.69
C GLU A 5 -18.63 -17.66 27.78
N ALA A 6 -18.08 -17.52 28.99
CA ALA A 6 -16.71 -17.06 29.19
C ALA A 6 -15.68 -18.01 28.55
N CYS A 7 -15.92 -19.33 28.58
CA CYS A 7 -15.06 -20.30 27.91
C CYS A 7 -15.13 -20.15 26.38
N VAL A 8 -16.33 -19.92 25.85
CA VAL A 8 -16.54 -19.66 24.41
C VAL A 8 -15.86 -18.36 23.99
N ALA A 9 -16.00 -17.28 24.77
CA ALA A 9 -15.34 -16.00 24.52
C ALA A 9 -13.82 -16.15 24.53
N ASN A 10 -13.26 -16.91 25.48
CA ASN A 10 -11.84 -17.21 25.50
C ASN A 10 -11.38 -17.92 24.23
N ILE A 11 -12.11 -18.95 23.76
CA ILE A 11 -11.81 -19.64 22.50
C ILE A 11 -11.86 -18.67 21.32
N LEU A 12 -12.94 -17.90 21.19
CA LEU A 12 -13.11 -16.92 20.10
C LEU A 12 -12.02 -15.84 20.10
N SER A 13 -11.48 -15.48 21.25
CA SER A 13 -10.40 -14.48 21.34
C SER A 13 -9.08 -14.93 20.70
N PHE A 14 -8.93 -16.22 20.39
CA PHE A 14 -7.78 -16.80 19.67
C PHE A 14 -8.09 -17.14 18.21
N THR A 15 -9.28 -16.83 17.71
CA THR A 15 -9.67 -17.07 16.31
C THR A 15 -9.57 -15.80 15.47
N THR A 16 -10.05 -15.83 14.21
CA THR A 16 -10.15 -14.61 13.42
C THR A 16 -11.46 -13.85 13.69
N PRO A 17 -11.53 -12.55 13.34
CA PRO A 17 -12.79 -11.82 13.31
C PRO A 17 -13.86 -12.51 12.47
N ALA A 18 -13.50 -13.10 11.33
CA ALA A 18 -14.41 -13.87 10.48
C ALA A 18 -15.01 -15.10 11.19
N ASP A 19 -14.17 -15.85 11.92
CA ASP A 19 -14.62 -17.00 12.71
C ASP A 19 -15.56 -16.56 13.84
N THR A 20 -15.27 -15.42 14.47
CA THR A 20 -16.12 -14.83 15.51
C THR A 20 -17.48 -14.40 14.95
N PHE A 21 -17.51 -13.73 13.79
CA PHE A 21 -18.75 -13.38 13.11
C PHE A 21 -19.58 -14.61 12.74
N SER A 22 -18.93 -15.65 12.20
CA SER A 22 -19.60 -16.88 11.78
C SER A 22 -20.14 -17.67 12.97
N SER A 23 -19.35 -17.76 14.04
CA SER A 23 -19.73 -18.48 15.27
C SER A 23 -20.94 -17.83 15.96
N ALA A 24 -21.03 -16.50 15.94
CA ALA A 24 -22.15 -15.76 16.54
C ALA A 24 -23.53 -16.12 15.93
N ALA A 25 -23.56 -16.68 14.71
CA ALA A 25 -24.80 -17.14 14.07
C ALA A 25 -25.26 -18.54 14.55
N VAL A 26 -24.39 -19.29 15.24
CA VAL A 26 -24.63 -20.71 15.58
C VAL A 26 -25.55 -20.88 16.79
N SER A 27 -25.41 -20.05 17.83
CA SER A 27 -26.27 -20.11 19.02
C SER A 27 -26.25 -18.79 19.82
N SER A 28 -27.18 -18.64 20.77
CA SER A 28 -27.22 -17.48 21.67
C SER A 28 -25.95 -17.33 22.53
N VAL A 29 -25.37 -18.45 22.99
CA VAL A 29 -24.12 -18.43 23.79
C VAL A 29 -22.95 -17.94 22.96
N PHE A 30 -22.82 -18.42 21.72
CA PHE A 30 -21.79 -17.93 20.81
C PHE A 30 -22.00 -16.47 20.39
N ARG A 31 -23.25 -16.03 20.25
CA ARG A 31 -23.58 -14.63 19.97
C ARG A 31 -23.13 -13.72 21.10
N LEU A 32 -23.51 -14.03 22.35
CA LEU A 32 -23.09 -13.25 23.53
C LEU A 32 -21.57 -13.21 23.66
N ALA A 33 -20.92 -14.38 23.55
CA ALA A 33 -19.46 -14.47 23.58
C ALA A 33 -18.80 -13.65 22.45
N GLY A 34 -19.32 -13.72 21.22
CA GLY A 34 -18.82 -12.99 20.05
C GLY A 34 -19.19 -11.50 20.00
N ASP A 35 -20.02 -11.03 20.92
CA ASP A 35 -20.31 -9.61 21.15
C ASP A 35 -19.51 -9.04 22.34
N SER A 36 -18.79 -9.88 23.09
CA SER A 36 -18.03 -9.47 24.27
C SER A 36 -16.79 -8.65 23.94
N ASP A 37 -16.60 -7.54 24.65
CA ASP A 37 -15.40 -6.70 24.57
C ASP A 37 -14.11 -7.45 24.90
N PHE A 38 -14.17 -8.55 25.66
CA PHE A 38 -13.01 -9.40 25.91
C PHE A 38 -12.44 -9.98 24.60
N VAL A 39 -13.31 -10.39 23.67
CA VAL A 39 -12.92 -10.94 22.38
C VAL A 39 -12.36 -9.84 21.49
N TRP A 40 -13.10 -8.74 21.34
CA TRP A 40 -12.73 -7.66 20.43
C TRP A 40 -11.47 -6.90 20.87
N GLU A 41 -11.14 -6.89 22.16
CA GLU A 41 -9.84 -6.37 22.63
C GLU A 41 -8.65 -7.10 22.00
N LYS A 42 -8.76 -8.42 21.73
CA LYS A 42 -7.68 -9.18 21.10
C LYS A 42 -7.53 -8.91 19.60
N PHE A 43 -8.58 -8.41 18.95
CA PHE A 43 -8.57 -8.08 17.52
C PHE A 43 -8.17 -6.62 17.25
N LEU A 44 -8.16 -5.77 18.26
CA LEU A 44 -7.72 -4.40 18.13
C LEU A 44 -6.18 -4.30 18.20
N PRO A 45 -5.55 -3.37 17.45
CA PRO A 45 -4.12 -3.08 17.57
C PRO A 45 -3.80 -2.60 18.99
N SER A 46 -2.70 -3.05 19.60
CA SER A 46 -2.37 -2.70 21.00
C SER A 46 -2.28 -1.18 21.27
N ASP A 47 -2.05 -0.38 20.24
CA ASP A 47 -1.96 1.08 20.28
C ASP A 47 -3.20 1.81 19.73
N TYR A 48 -4.35 1.14 19.62
CA TYR A 48 -5.60 1.72 19.07
C TYR A 48 -5.99 3.06 19.72
N SER A 49 -5.72 3.25 21.02
CA SER A 49 -5.97 4.51 21.73
C SER A 49 -5.21 5.69 21.12
N ARG A 50 -3.99 5.47 20.62
CA ARG A 50 -3.20 6.50 19.92
C ARG A 50 -3.74 6.76 18.52
N LEU A 51 -4.21 5.73 17.83
CA LEU A 51 -4.81 5.88 16.50
C LEU A 51 -6.07 6.75 16.54
N ILE A 52 -6.89 6.59 17.59
CA ILE A 52 -8.10 7.39 17.80
C ILE A 52 -7.75 8.85 18.13
N SER A 53 -6.73 9.09 18.96
CA SER A 53 -6.40 10.45 19.41
C SER A 53 -5.75 11.33 18.33
N VAL A 54 -5.07 10.72 17.36
CA VAL A 54 -4.33 11.40 16.28
C VAL A 54 -5.18 11.56 15.01
N SER A 55 -6.40 11.01 14.99
CA SER A 55 -7.28 11.18 13.84
C SER A 55 -7.79 12.64 13.77
N PRO A 56 -7.62 13.35 12.63
CA PRO A 56 -8.02 14.74 12.48
C PRO A 56 -9.53 14.91 12.28
N ASP A 57 -10.30 13.82 12.22
CA ASP A 57 -11.76 13.89 12.18
C ASP A 57 -12.25 14.61 13.43
N HIS A 58 -12.88 15.78 13.22
CA HIS A 58 -13.22 16.81 14.22
C HIS A 58 -14.17 16.37 15.35
N ASN A 59 -14.37 15.08 15.58
CA ASN A 59 -15.09 14.54 16.72
C ASN A 59 -14.11 14.00 17.77
N HIS A 60 -13.50 14.93 18.52
CA HIS A 60 -12.84 14.65 19.80
C HIS A 60 -13.79 14.07 20.88
N HIS A 61 -15.01 13.68 20.50
CA HIS A 61 -16.07 13.09 21.34
C HIS A 61 -16.71 11.83 20.72
N ARG A 62 -16.06 11.12 19.79
CA ARG A 62 -16.59 9.82 19.34
C ARG A 62 -16.34 8.77 20.42
N SER A 63 -17.29 8.62 21.35
CA SER A 63 -17.34 7.49 22.28
C SER A 63 -17.90 6.27 21.55
N PHE A 64 -17.17 5.16 21.56
CA PHE A 64 -17.67 3.88 21.07
C PHE A 64 -18.41 3.16 22.21
N SER A 65 -19.57 2.59 21.90
CA SER A 65 -20.39 1.83 22.86
C SER A 65 -19.83 0.43 23.16
N SER A 66 -18.99 -0.11 22.26
CA SER A 66 -18.27 -1.38 22.43
C SER A 66 -16.98 -1.41 21.61
N LYS A 67 -16.07 -2.33 21.96
CA LYS A 67 -14.84 -2.58 21.19
C LYS A 67 -15.13 -3.18 19.81
N LYS A 68 -16.25 -3.89 19.66
CA LYS A 68 -16.77 -4.34 18.37
C LYS A 68 -17.14 -3.17 17.47
N GLU A 69 -17.74 -2.12 18.02
CA GLU A 69 -18.04 -0.90 17.28
C GLU A 69 -16.76 -0.16 16.89
N LEU A 70 -15.81 -0.04 17.81
CA LEU A 70 -14.49 0.52 17.51
C LEU A 70 -13.79 -0.26 16.39
N TYR A 71 -13.80 -1.59 16.45
CA TYR A 71 -13.20 -2.43 15.41
C TYR A 71 -13.83 -2.17 14.04
N ARG A 72 -15.18 -2.05 13.97
CA ARG A 72 -15.88 -1.70 12.71
C ARG A 72 -15.46 -0.34 12.19
N TYR A 73 -15.33 0.65 13.08
CA TYR A 73 -14.83 1.97 12.69
C TYR A 73 -13.40 1.91 12.13
N LEU A 74 -12.52 1.10 12.71
CA LEU A 74 -11.16 0.90 12.20
C LEU A 74 -11.11 0.06 10.91
N CYS A 75 -12.18 -0.64 10.56
CA CYS A 75 -12.33 -1.28 9.25
C CYS A 75 -12.67 -0.26 8.15
N ASP A 76 -13.28 0.86 8.52
CA ASP A 76 -13.39 2.01 7.64
C ASP A 76 -12.02 2.71 7.62
N SER A 77 -11.56 3.10 6.45
CA SER A 77 -10.24 3.75 6.32
C SER A 77 -10.23 5.08 7.07
N ILE A 78 -9.32 5.24 8.04
CA ILE A 78 -9.21 6.46 8.85
C ILE A 78 -7.92 7.21 8.52
N LEU A 79 -7.99 8.54 8.52
CA LEU A 79 -6.80 9.40 8.45
C LEU A 79 -6.16 9.50 9.83
N ILE A 80 -4.84 9.37 9.88
CA ILE A 80 -4.01 9.53 11.08
C ILE A 80 -2.78 10.37 10.73
N ASP A 81 -1.95 10.66 11.75
CA ASP A 81 -0.69 11.39 11.62
C ASP A 81 -0.86 12.73 10.87
N ASN A 82 -1.81 13.55 11.35
CA ASN A 82 -2.21 14.83 10.73
C ASN A 82 -2.65 14.67 9.26
N GLY A 83 -3.30 13.55 8.94
CA GLY A 83 -3.77 13.24 7.59
C GLY A 83 -2.69 12.84 6.61
N ARG A 84 -1.48 12.48 7.07
CA ARG A 84 -0.40 11.97 6.21
C ARG A 84 -0.45 10.47 5.98
N LYS A 85 -1.23 9.74 6.77
CA LYS A 85 -1.39 8.29 6.63
C LYS A 85 -2.86 7.90 6.69
N ILE A 86 -3.23 6.87 5.95
CA ILE A 86 -4.51 6.19 6.10
C ILE A 86 -4.25 4.85 6.75
N PHE A 87 -5.00 4.54 7.80
CA PHE A 87 -4.98 3.26 8.50
C PHE A 87 -6.28 2.51 8.20
N LYS A 88 -6.18 1.19 8.05
CA LYS A 88 -7.35 0.31 7.88
C LYS A 88 -7.07 -1.09 8.38
N ILE A 89 -8.05 -1.69 9.05
CA ILE A 89 -8.09 -3.11 9.39
C ILE A 89 -8.92 -3.87 8.36
N ASP A 90 -8.42 -4.99 7.85
CA ASP A 90 -9.22 -5.91 7.07
C ASP A 90 -10.27 -6.59 7.96
N LYS A 91 -11.54 -6.40 7.62
CA LYS A 91 -12.68 -6.80 8.46
C LYS A 91 -12.66 -8.27 8.86
N LEU A 92 -12.20 -9.15 7.97
CA LEU A 92 -12.29 -10.60 8.15
C LEU A 92 -11.04 -11.19 8.80
N SER A 93 -9.86 -10.76 8.35
CA SER A 93 -8.58 -11.28 8.85
C SER A 93 -8.06 -10.53 10.08
N GLY A 94 -8.53 -9.31 10.35
CA GLY A 94 -7.99 -8.45 11.40
C GLY A 94 -6.61 -7.87 11.08
N LYS A 95 -6.11 -8.06 9.86
CA LYS A 95 -4.77 -7.61 9.46
C LYS A 95 -4.80 -6.11 9.11
N ILE A 96 -3.73 -5.43 9.51
CA ILE A 96 -3.58 -3.98 9.36
C ILE A 96 -3.05 -3.65 7.96
N SER A 97 -3.43 -2.50 7.43
CA SER A 97 -2.87 -1.91 6.23
C SER A 97 -2.69 -0.40 6.40
N TYR A 98 -1.72 0.16 5.69
CA TYR A 98 -1.45 1.59 5.68
C TYR A 98 -1.34 2.12 4.26
N ILE A 99 -1.73 3.38 4.07
CA ILE A 99 -1.34 4.18 2.92
C ILE A 99 -0.53 5.37 3.45
N LEU A 100 0.72 5.50 3.01
CA LEU A 100 1.58 6.65 3.27
C LEU A 100 1.35 7.69 2.19
N SER A 101 0.93 8.91 2.54
CA SER A 101 0.74 10.00 1.56
C SER A 101 2.05 10.40 0.91
N ALA A 102 1.98 11.07 -0.25
CA ALA A 102 3.15 11.68 -0.88
C ALA A 102 3.96 12.58 0.08
N ARG A 103 3.32 13.24 1.07
CA ARG A 103 3.99 14.06 2.10
C ARG A 103 4.78 13.25 3.12
N ASP A 104 4.49 11.95 3.24
CA ASP A 104 5.20 11.02 4.10
C ASP A 104 6.28 10.22 3.34
N LEU A 105 6.44 10.50 2.04
CA LEU A 105 7.47 9.91 1.19
C LEU A 105 8.69 10.82 1.08
N SER A 106 9.84 10.20 0.81
CA SER A 106 11.04 10.92 0.38
C SER A 106 11.12 10.88 -1.14
N ILE A 107 10.77 12.01 -1.77
CA ILE A 107 10.79 12.19 -3.23
C ILE A 107 11.86 13.21 -3.58
N THR A 108 12.79 12.82 -4.44
CA THR A 108 13.92 13.68 -4.85
C THR A 108 13.42 14.96 -5.53
N TRP A 109 13.91 16.10 -5.03
CA TRP A 109 13.54 17.46 -5.47
C TRP A 109 12.07 17.85 -5.32
N SER A 110 11.28 17.13 -4.52
CA SER A 110 9.83 17.39 -4.33
C SER A 110 9.46 18.81 -3.88
N GLU A 111 10.34 19.49 -3.15
CA GLU A 111 10.11 20.88 -2.73
C GLU A 111 10.45 21.92 -3.81
N GLN A 112 11.10 21.50 -4.90
CA GLN A 112 11.49 22.38 -5.99
C GLN A 112 10.38 22.46 -7.04
N ARG A 113 9.73 23.63 -7.11
CA ARG A 113 8.57 23.90 -7.97
C ARG A 113 8.78 23.74 -9.49
N HIS A 114 10.02 23.55 -9.93
CA HIS A 114 10.37 23.35 -11.34
C HIS A 114 10.29 21.86 -11.73
N TYR A 115 10.47 20.98 -10.75
CA TYR A 115 10.40 19.53 -10.91
C TYR A 115 9.03 18.99 -10.51
N TRP A 116 8.46 19.53 -9.44
CA TRP A 116 7.22 19.02 -8.85
C TRP A 116 6.22 20.12 -8.50
N SER A 117 4.94 19.80 -8.59
CA SER A 117 3.84 20.68 -8.20
C SER A 117 2.98 20.00 -7.14
N TRP A 118 3.03 20.52 -5.91
CA TRP A 118 2.08 20.15 -4.85
C TRP A 118 0.73 20.82 -5.11
N SER A 119 -0.35 20.06 -5.02
CA SER A 119 -1.70 20.60 -5.21
C SER A 119 -2.74 19.82 -4.42
N ARG A 120 -3.83 20.50 -4.08
CA ARG A 120 -5.05 19.83 -3.60
C ARG A 120 -5.72 19.15 -4.77
N ARG A 121 -6.02 17.87 -4.61
CA ARG A 121 -6.62 17.04 -5.65
C ARG A 121 -7.93 16.46 -5.13
N SER A 122 -9.03 16.72 -5.84
CA SER A 122 -10.33 16.18 -5.46
C SER A 122 -10.43 14.67 -5.63
N ASP A 123 -9.53 14.09 -6.43
CA ASP A 123 -9.45 12.65 -6.68
C ASP A 123 -8.38 11.94 -5.83
N SER A 124 -7.68 12.66 -4.94
CA SER A 124 -6.71 12.10 -4.00
C SER A 124 -7.39 11.65 -2.72
N ARG A 125 -6.79 10.66 -2.05
CA ARG A 125 -7.22 10.21 -0.71
C ARG A 125 -6.70 11.12 0.41
N PHE A 126 -5.77 12.01 0.06
CA PHE A 126 -5.13 12.95 0.96
C PHE A 126 -5.48 14.39 0.58
N SER A 127 -5.25 15.33 1.49
CA SER A 127 -5.52 16.75 1.24
C SER A 127 -4.60 17.36 0.18
N GLU A 128 -3.38 16.84 0.05
CA GLU A 128 -2.39 17.22 -0.95
C GLU A 128 -1.78 16.00 -1.63
N GLY A 129 -1.66 16.07 -2.96
CA GLY A 129 -0.85 15.18 -3.78
C GLY A 129 0.26 15.95 -4.48
N ILE A 130 1.14 15.22 -5.18
CA ILE A 130 2.26 15.81 -5.92
C ILE A 130 2.23 15.35 -7.37
N GLU A 131 2.43 16.27 -8.31
CA GLU A 131 2.55 15.99 -9.74
C GLU A 131 3.95 16.32 -10.25
N LEU A 132 4.56 15.38 -10.96
CA LEU A 132 5.83 15.57 -11.63
C LEU A 132 5.63 16.49 -12.83
N ILE A 133 6.29 17.65 -12.82
CA ILE A 133 6.32 18.56 -13.96
C ILE A 133 7.30 18.00 -15.00
N MET A 134 8.56 17.83 -14.59
CA MET A 134 9.64 17.40 -15.47
C MET A 134 10.88 17.02 -14.65
N THR A 135 11.46 15.84 -14.90
CA THR A 135 12.78 15.43 -14.37
C THR A 135 13.39 14.33 -15.24
N ASP A 136 14.71 14.18 -15.24
CA ASP A 136 15.40 12.99 -15.72
C ASP A 136 15.73 11.99 -14.59
N TRP A 137 15.71 12.47 -13.34
CA TRP A 137 15.93 11.69 -12.12
C TRP A 137 14.62 11.53 -11.36
N LEU A 138 14.03 10.33 -11.43
CA LEU A 138 12.87 9.97 -10.63
C LEU A 138 13.26 8.99 -9.53
N GLU A 139 13.04 9.37 -8.28
CA GLU A 139 13.31 8.53 -7.12
C GLU A 139 12.28 8.82 -6.04
N ILE A 140 11.53 7.78 -5.67
CA ILE A 140 10.45 7.83 -4.68
C ILE A 140 10.74 6.74 -3.66
N ASN A 141 10.87 7.13 -2.40
CA ASN A 141 11.17 6.23 -1.30
C ASN A 141 10.10 6.33 -0.21
N GLY A 142 9.65 5.19 0.29
CA GLY A 142 8.78 5.07 1.47
C GLY A 142 9.46 4.26 2.57
N LYS A 143 9.01 4.49 3.80
CA LYS A 143 9.49 3.78 4.99
C LYS A 143 8.34 3.45 5.92
N ILE A 144 8.35 2.26 6.50
CA ILE A 144 7.39 1.86 7.54
C ILE A 144 8.07 0.94 8.55
N GLN A 145 7.65 1.02 9.80
CA GLN A 145 8.13 0.15 10.87
C GLN A 145 7.32 -1.15 10.91
N THR A 146 7.95 -2.31 11.01
CA THR A 146 7.24 -3.60 11.08
C THR A 146 6.36 -3.71 12.32
N GLY A 147 6.70 -3.03 13.42
CA GLY A 147 5.91 -2.99 14.64
C GLY A 147 4.55 -2.30 14.49
N ALA A 148 4.36 -1.47 13.45
CA ALA A 148 3.06 -0.90 13.11
C ALA A 148 2.15 -1.89 12.36
N LEU A 149 2.72 -2.98 11.83
CA LEU A 149 2.03 -3.95 10.99
C LEU A 149 1.69 -5.22 11.77
N SER A 150 0.72 -6.00 11.27
CA SER A 150 0.41 -7.30 11.86
C SER A 150 1.59 -8.27 11.73
N PRO A 151 1.97 -9.00 12.79
CA PRO A 151 3.07 -9.97 12.76
C PRO A 151 2.73 -11.19 11.90
N TYR A 152 3.76 -11.94 11.51
CA TYR A 152 3.67 -13.18 10.71
C TYR A 152 2.82 -13.04 9.45
N THR A 153 2.98 -11.91 8.76
CA THR A 153 2.13 -11.56 7.62
C THR A 153 3.03 -11.16 6.46
N ASN A 154 2.76 -11.72 5.28
CA ASN A 154 3.40 -11.27 4.06
C ASN A 154 2.70 -9.99 3.58
N TYR A 155 3.44 -8.91 3.42
CA TYR A 155 2.97 -7.62 2.94
C TYR A 155 3.49 -7.33 1.54
N GLY A 156 2.66 -6.69 0.73
CA GLY A 156 3.08 -6.02 -0.50
C GLY A 156 3.11 -4.51 -0.32
N ALA A 157 4.07 -3.85 -0.94
CA ALA A 157 4.14 -2.40 -1.06
C ALA A 157 3.79 -1.98 -2.49
N TYR A 158 2.91 -0.98 -2.63
CA TYR A 158 2.34 -0.56 -3.91
C TYR A 158 2.35 0.96 -4.04
N LEU A 159 3.09 1.51 -5.00
CA LEU A 159 3.02 2.93 -5.33
C LEU A 159 1.69 3.23 -6.01
N ILE A 160 0.92 4.18 -5.48
CA ILE A 160 -0.34 4.64 -6.05
C ILE A 160 -0.07 5.91 -6.86
N MET A 161 -0.36 5.83 -8.16
CA MET A 161 -0.07 6.91 -9.11
C MET A 161 -1.11 7.06 -10.21
N LYS A 162 -1.11 8.23 -10.86
CA LYS A 162 -1.89 8.53 -12.06
C LYS A 162 -0.98 9.10 -13.13
N VAL A 163 -1.27 8.75 -14.37
CA VAL A 163 -0.62 9.36 -15.55
C VAL A 163 -1.57 10.41 -16.09
N THR A 164 -1.09 11.64 -16.19
CA THR A 164 -1.88 12.78 -16.66
C THR A 164 -1.92 12.82 -18.18
N ALA A 165 -2.86 13.58 -18.76
CA ALA A 165 -2.96 13.75 -20.20
C ALA A 165 -1.73 14.42 -20.84
N ARG A 166 -0.90 15.12 -20.04
CA ARG A 166 0.32 15.81 -20.49
C ARG A 166 1.58 14.97 -20.29
N ALA A 167 1.44 13.71 -19.90
CA ALA A 167 2.57 12.85 -19.60
C ALA A 167 3.42 12.50 -20.83
N TYR A 168 4.73 12.43 -20.61
CA TYR A 168 5.71 12.07 -21.63
C TYR A 168 6.92 11.37 -20.99
N GLY A 169 7.63 10.54 -21.76
CA GLY A 169 8.88 9.92 -21.35
C GLY A 169 8.76 8.82 -20.29
N LEU A 170 7.57 8.25 -20.08
CA LEU A 170 7.24 7.27 -19.03
C LEU A 170 7.30 5.80 -19.48
N ASP A 171 7.39 5.60 -20.79
CA ASP A 171 7.34 4.34 -21.53
C ASP A 171 8.71 3.95 -22.12
N LEU A 172 9.73 4.80 -21.96
CA LEU A 172 11.02 4.64 -22.63
C LEU A 172 12.03 3.78 -21.85
N VAL A 173 12.08 3.94 -20.52
CA VAL A 173 13.01 3.21 -19.67
C VAL A 173 12.23 2.67 -18.49
N PRO A 174 12.35 1.36 -18.19
CA PRO A 174 11.65 0.81 -17.06
C PRO A 174 12.26 1.32 -15.75
N ALA A 175 11.40 1.57 -14.78
CA ALA A 175 11.80 1.86 -13.42
C ALA A 175 12.24 0.57 -12.70
N GLU A 176 13.23 0.71 -11.84
CA GLU A 176 13.67 -0.32 -10.90
C GLU A 176 12.92 -0.16 -9.58
N THR A 177 12.47 -1.25 -9.00
CA THR A 177 11.87 -1.23 -7.67
C THR A 177 12.69 -2.09 -6.72
N TRP A 178 12.71 -1.72 -5.45
CA TRP A 178 13.36 -2.54 -4.44
C TRP A 178 12.68 -2.39 -3.09
N ILE A 179 12.87 -3.42 -2.27
CA ILE A 179 12.47 -3.42 -0.87
C ILE A 179 13.62 -3.94 0.00
N LYS A 180 13.77 -3.38 1.20
CA LYS A 180 14.78 -3.74 2.18
C LYS A 180 14.15 -3.75 3.56
N VAL A 181 14.42 -4.79 4.33
CA VAL A 181 13.98 -4.91 5.74
C VAL A 181 15.20 -4.83 6.63
N GLY A 182 15.17 -3.92 7.61
CA GLY A 182 16.24 -3.75 8.60
C GLY A 182 17.62 -3.57 7.96
N ASN A 183 18.58 -4.38 8.39
CA ASN A 183 19.94 -4.41 7.82
C ASN A 183 20.13 -5.46 6.71
N GLY A 184 19.04 -6.12 6.28
CA GLY A 184 19.08 -7.14 5.24
C GLY A 184 19.44 -6.60 3.84
N GLU A 185 19.54 -7.52 2.89
CA GLU A 185 19.84 -7.18 1.50
C GLU A 185 18.66 -6.49 0.80
N LYS A 186 18.99 -5.60 -0.15
CA LYS A 186 17.98 -5.01 -1.04
C LYS A 186 17.48 -6.08 -2.00
N LYS A 187 16.20 -6.45 -1.90
CA LYS A 187 15.52 -7.30 -2.87
C LYS A 187 15.07 -6.43 -4.05
N ILE A 188 15.83 -6.45 -5.13
CA ILE A 188 15.54 -5.69 -6.35
C ILE A 188 14.58 -6.50 -7.23
N LYS A 189 13.46 -5.91 -7.65
CA LYS A 189 12.59 -6.45 -8.71
C LYS A 189 12.81 -5.65 -9.99
N THR A 190 13.27 -6.30 -11.05
CA THR A 190 13.62 -5.60 -12.30
C THR A 190 12.41 -5.27 -13.17
N SER A 191 12.37 -4.02 -13.62
CA SER A 191 11.61 -3.44 -14.74
C SER A 191 10.08 -3.41 -14.65
N THR A 192 9.54 -2.29 -14.19
CA THR A 192 8.14 -1.88 -14.41
C THR A 192 8.11 -0.56 -15.17
N TYR A 193 7.21 -0.39 -16.12
CA TYR A 193 7.02 0.89 -16.80
C TYR A 193 6.07 1.78 -16.00
N LEU A 194 6.18 3.09 -16.18
CA LEU A 194 5.36 4.07 -15.46
C LEU A 194 4.05 4.41 -16.19
N SER A 195 3.90 3.96 -17.43
CA SER A 195 2.65 4.08 -18.19
C SER A 195 2.35 2.82 -19.00
N CYS A 196 1.06 2.54 -19.18
CA CYS A 196 0.60 1.51 -20.11
C CYS A 196 0.88 1.95 -21.56
N LEU A 197 1.30 1.01 -22.42
CA LEU A 197 1.33 1.25 -23.86
C LEU A 197 -0.09 1.17 -24.40
N ASP A 198 -0.65 2.29 -24.86
CA ASP A 198 -1.83 2.27 -25.73
C ASP A 198 -1.40 1.91 -27.16
N ASN A 199 -2.23 1.18 -27.90
CA ASN A 199 -2.01 0.79 -29.29
C ASN A 199 -1.72 1.99 -30.20
N LYS A 200 -2.36 3.14 -29.95
CA LYS A 200 -2.10 4.38 -30.69
C LYS A 200 -0.72 4.97 -30.38
N LYS A 201 -0.28 4.89 -29.12
CA LYS A 201 1.07 5.30 -28.69
C LYS A 201 2.13 4.38 -29.28
N GLN A 202 1.92 3.06 -29.27
CA GLN A 202 2.84 2.09 -29.90
C GLN A 202 3.10 2.39 -31.37
N GLN A 203 2.05 2.72 -32.14
CA GLN A 203 2.22 3.07 -33.56
C GLN A 203 3.01 4.37 -33.74
N MET A 204 2.74 5.38 -32.91
CA MET A 204 3.43 6.67 -32.98
C MET A 204 4.89 6.59 -32.52
N GLU A 205 5.17 5.87 -31.43
CA GLU A 205 6.54 5.66 -30.93
C GLU A 205 7.41 4.86 -31.89
N ARG A 206 6.86 3.83 -32.56
CA ARG A 206 7.58 3.11 -33.62
C ARG A 206 8.00 4.02 -34.77
N LEU A 207 7.22 5.05 -35.07
CA LEU A 207 7.51 6.01 -36.14
C LEU A 207 8.60 7.02 -35.73
N PHE A 208 8.64 7.47 -34.47
CA PHE A 208 9.59 8.51 -34.02
C PHE A 208 10.84 7.99 -33.30
N TYR A 209 10.74 6.89 -32.57
CA TYR A 209 11.78 6.35 -31.69
C TYR A 209 12.20 4.91 -32.02
N GLY A 210 11.72 4.32 -33.12
CA GLY A 210 11.97 2.92 -33.47
C GLY A 210 13.45 2.52 -33.55
N GLN A 211 14.35 3.43 -33.91
CA GLN A 211 15.80 3.17 -33.90
C GLN A 211 16.39 3.06 -32.48
N ARG A 212 15.78 3.73 -31.48
CA ARG A 212 16.21 3.72 -30.08
C ARG A 212 15.68 2.48 -29.35
N GLU A 213 14.43 2.08 -29.63
CA GLU A 213 13.87 0.80 -29.17
C GLU A 213 14.69 -0.40 -29.64
N GLN A 214 15.10 -0.43 -30.92
CA GLN A 214 15.95 -1.53 -31.45
C GLN A 214 17.31 -1.64 -30.76
N ARG A 215 17.90 -0.51 -30.32
CA ARG A 215 19.16 -0.50 -29.55
C ARG A 215 18.99 -0.97 -28.10
N MET A 216 17.86 -0.65 -27.47
CA MET A 216 17.56 -1.05 -26.09
C MET A 216 17.07 -2.51 -26.01
N ALA A 217 16.26 -2.96 -26.98
CA ALA A 217 15.83 -4.35 -27.11
C ALA A 217 17.00 -5.33 -27.31
N ASN A 218 18.10 -4.88 -27.94
CA ASN A 218 19.32 -5.68 -28.02
C ASN A 218 20.07 -5.80 -26.69
N LYS A 219 19.84 -4.90 -25.73
CA LYS A 219 20.37 -4.98 -24.36
C LYS A 219 19.49 -5.87 -23.46
N ASP A 220 18.18 -5.86 -23.69
CA ASP A 220 17.18 -6.63 -22.92
C ASP A 220 16.98 -8.08 -23.38
N LYS A 221 17.59 -8.51 -24.50
CA LYS A 221 17.59 -9.94 -24.92
C LYS A 221 18.26 -10.88 -23.92
N VAL A 222 18.93 -10.37 -22.88
CA VAL A 222 19.58 -11.17 -21.83
C VAL A 222 18.60 -11.60 -20.72
N VAL A 223 17.40 -11.01 -20.62
CA VAL A 223 16.42 -11.42 -19.61
C VAL A 223 15.04 -11.45 -20.25
N GLY A 224 14.45 -12.64 -20.39
CA GLY A 224 13.09 -12.87 -20.93
C GLY A 224 11.96 -12.33 -20.05
N SER A 225 12.09 -11.11 -19.51
CA SER A 225 11.12 -10.47 -18.64
C SER A 225 9.99 -9.86 -19.47
N ARG A 226 8.75 -10.33 -19.24
CA ARG A 226 7.54 -9.67 -19.76
C ARG A 226 7.45 -8.25 -19.20
N ARG A 227 7.14 -7.28 -20.06
CA ARG A 227 6.82 -5.90 -19.70
C ARG A 227 5.78 -5.88 -18.57
N ARG A 228 6.11 -5.23 -17.44
CA ARG A 228 5.18 -5.00 -16.34
C ARG A 228 4.68 -3.57 -16.40
N ASP A 229 3.37 -3.43 -16.50
CA ASP A 229 2.67 -2.16 -16.55
C ASP A 229 1.96 -1.89 -15.21
N PRO A 230 1.69 -0.61 -14.89
CA PRO A 230 0.85 -0.26 -13.75
C PRO A 230 -0.52 -0.91 -13.88
N LYS A 231 -1.07 -1.40 -12.76
CA LYS A 231 -2.41 -2.01 -12.73
C LYS A 231 -3.45 -0.97 -12.36
N MET A 232 -4.58 -0.97 -13.05
CA MET A 232 -5.71 -0.10 -12.70
C MET A 232 -6.37 -0.57 -11.40
N ARG A 233 -6.79 0.38 -10.57
CA ARG A 233 -7.58 0.18 -9.35
C ARG A 233 -9.03 0.61 -9.57
N ASP A 234 -9.92 0.15 -8.70
CA ASP A 234 -11.35 0.46 -8.78
C ASP A 234 -11.67 1.95 -8.51
N ASP A 235 -10.75 2.65 -7.86
CA ASP A 235 -10.82 4.08 -7.56
C ASP A 235 -10.24 4.98 -8.69
N GLY A 236 -9.90 4.39 -9.83
CA GLY A 236 -9.38 5.09 -11.00
C GLY A 236 -7.92 5.53 -10.89
N TRP A 237 -7.21 5.17 -9.82
CA TRP A 237 -5.75 5.26 -9.76
C TRP A 237 -5.09 4.00 -10.32
N MET A 238 -3.80 4.08 -10.59
CA MET A 238 -2.98 2.92 -10.93
C MET A 238 -2.05 2.57 -9.78
N GLU A 239 -1.60 1.31 -9.75
CA GLU A 239 -0.61 0.84 -8.79
C GLU A 239 0.57 0.13 -9.45
N ILE A 240 1.76 0.33 -8.87
CA ILE A 240 2.99 -0.38 -9.20
C ILE A 240 3.46 -1.12 -7.95
N GLU A 241 3.66 -2.43 -8.07
CA GLU A 241 4.22 -3.23 -6.98
C GLU A 241 5.72 -2.92 -6.81
N LEU A 242 6.10 -2.43 -5.63
CA LEU A 242 7.49 -2.12 -5.29
C LEU A 242 8.25 -3.36 -4.80
N GLY A 243 7.54 -4.25 -4.09
CA GLY A 243 8.10 -5.46 -3.52
C GLY A 243 7.16 -6.11 -2.51
N ASP A 244 7.63 -7.18 -1.89
CA ASP A 244 6.99 -7.83 -0.75
C ASP A 244 8.00 -8.25 0.31
N PHE A 245 7.50 -8.40 1.53
CA PHE A 245 8.27 -8.70 2.73
C PHE A 245 7.41 -9.39 3.78
N GLU A 246 8.04 -10.13 4.67
CA GLU A 246 7.36 -10.82 5.77
C GLU A 246 7.65 -10.10 7.08
N THR A 247 6.63 -9.96 7.93
CA THR A 247 6.78 -9.44 9.29
C THR A 247 7.05 -10.58 10.28
N GLY A 248 8.00 -10.38 11.19
CA GLY A 248 8.29 -11.31 12.29
C GLY A 248 7.48 -11.01 13.56
N SER A 249 7.81 -11.70 14.66
CA SER A 249 7.28 -11.42 16.01
C SER A 249 8.20 -10.61 16.92
N GLU A 250 9.49 -10.59 16.61
CA GLU A 250 10.52 -9.98 17.45
C GLU A 250 11.31 -8.96 16.63
N GLY A 251 11.45 -7.76 17.17
CA GLY A 251 12.13 -6.64 16.52
C GLY A 251 11.19 -5.70 15.76
N ASP A 252 11.38 -4.41 15.99
CA ASP A 252 10.79 -3.35 15.18
C ASP A 252 11.82 -2.94 14.12
N GLU A 253 11.64 -3.45 12.90
CA GLU A 253 12.55 -3.24 11.79
C GLU A 253 11.98 -2.21 10.82
N GLU A 254 12.84 -1.32 10.32
CA GLU A 254 12.44 -0.40 9.26
C GLU A 254 12.40 -1.14 7.92
N VAL A 255 11.25 -1.06 7.25
CA VAL A 255 11.08 -1.50 5.85
C VAL A 255 11.17 -0.29 4.95
N ALA A 256 12.22 -0.27 4.12
CA ALA A 256 12.41 0.73 3.08
C ALA A 256 11.97 0.18 1.73
N MET A 257 11.18 0.95 0.99
CA MET A 257 10.63 0.59 -0.32
C MET A 257 10.86 1.73 -1.30
N SER A 258 11.11 1.41 -2.56
CA SER A 258 11.55 2.42 -3.53
C SER A 258 11.16 2.10 -4.96
N LEU A 259 10.96 3.17 -5.73
CA LEU A 259 10.92 3.16 -7.18
C LEU A 259 11.94 4.19 -7.70
N THR A 260 12.80 3.75 -8.63
CA THR A 260 13.81 4.61 -9.25
C THR A 260 13.85 4.48 -10.77
N GLU A 261 13.90 5.61 -11.47
CA GLU A 261 14.14 5.68 -12.90
C GLU A 261 15.17 6.78 -13.17
N VAL A 262 16.44 6.46 -12.90
CA VAL A 262 17.57 7.41 -12.95
C VAL A 262 18.58 7.10 -14.06
N LYS A 263 18.49 5.91 -14.67
CA LYS A 263 19.50 5.41 -15.64
C LYS A 263 19.27 5.86 -17.08
N GLY A 264 18.09 6.41 -17.36
CA GLY A 264 17.68 6.75 -18.72
C GLY A 264 18.15 8.11 -19.23
N TYR A 265 18.36 9.06 -18.33
CA TYR A 265 18.69 10.46 -18.65
C TYR A 265 17.69 11.16 -19.59
N GLN A 266 16.50 10.57 -19.85
CA GLN A 266 15.41 11.24 -20.55
C GLN A 266 14.56 12.06 -19.59
N LEU A 267 14.14 13.24 -20.06
CA LEU A 267 13.12 14.01 -19.37
C LEU A 267 11.79 13.28 -19.41
N LYS A 268 11.11 13.27 -18.27
CA LYS A 268 9.79 12.69 -18.10
C LYS A 268 8.94 13.56 -17.20
N GLY A 269 7.63 13.49 -17.38
CA GLY A 269 6.69 14.36 -16.67
C GLY A 269 5.26 13.83 -16.71
N GLY A 270 4.39 14.49 -15.95
CA GLY A 270 2.96 14.22 -15.93
C GLY A 270 2.55 13.00 -15.12
N ILE A 271 3.28 12.64 -14.06
CA ILE A 271 2.86 11.62 -13.08
C ILE A 271 2.36 12.30 -11.81
N ALA A 272 1.13 11.98 -11.38
CA ALA A 272 0.66 12.32 -10.05
C ALA A 272 0.89 11.15 -9.09
N ILE A 273 1.45 11.41 -7.91
CA ILE A 273 1.66 10.42 -6.85
C ILE A 273 0.70 10.71 -5.70
N ASP A 274 -0.06 9.70 -5.30
CA ASP A 274 -0.92 9.77 -4.12
C ASP A 274 -0.16 9.31 -2.87
N GLY A 275 0.61 8.23 -3.00
CA GLY A 275 1.25 7.60 -1.87
C GLY A 275 1.75 6.18 -2.13
N ILE A 276 2.12 5.48 -1.06
CA ILE A 276 2.45 4.06 -1.09
C ILE A 276 1.53 3.30 -0.14
N GLU A 277 0.83 2.28 -0.65
CA GLU A 277 0.02 1.36 0.13
C GLU A 277 0.83 0.13 0.54
N VAL A 278 0.82 -0.18 1.83
CA VAL A 278 1.38 -1.40 2.42
C VAL A 278 0.20 -2.23 2.93
N ARG A 279 -0.06 -3.36 2.27
CA ARG A 279 -1.22 -4.22 2.56
C ARG A 279 -0.85 -5.70 2.60
N PRO A 280 -1.55 -6.52 3.41
CA PRO A 280 -1.34 -7.96 3.43
C PRO A 280 -1.54 -8.59 2.05
N LYS A 281 -0.65 -9.49 1.67
CA LYS A 281 -0.80 -10.34 0.49
C LYS A 281 -1.50 -11.65 0.91
N PRO A 282 -2.46 -12.15 0.11
CA PRO A 282 -2.96 -13.50 0.29
C PRO A 282 -1.78 -14.47 0.23
N HIS A 283 -1.78 -15.48 1.10
CA HIS A 283 -0.83 -16.58 0.96
C HIS A 283 -1.01 -17.20 -0.43
N GLN A 284 0.05 -17.21 -1.23
CA GLN A 284 0.08 -18.07 -2.41
C GLN A 284 -0.03 -19.49 -1.87
N LYS A 285 -1.17 -20.15 -2.11
CA LYS A 285 -1.25 -21.59 -1.91
C LYS A 285 -0.10 -22.20 -2.70
N ALA A 286 0.80 -22.91 -2.03
CA ALA A 286 1.75 -23.76 -2.71
C ALA A 286 0.94 -24.67 -3.63
N THR A 287 1.04 -24.46 -4.94
CA THR A 287 0.57 -25.44 -5.90
C THR A 287 1.49 -26.63 -5.70
N LEU A 288 1.05 -27.61 -4.91
CA LEU A 288 1.65 -28.92 -4.86
C LEU A 288 1.51 -29.48 -6.29
N GLY A 289 2.62 -29.46 -7.02
CA GLY A 289 2.78 -30.18 -8.28
C GLY A 289 2.99 -31.66 -8.02
#